data_AF-A0A2T4CMR6-F1
#
_entry.id   AF-A0A2T4CMR6-F1
#
_cell.length_a   1.000
_cell.length_b   1.000
_cell.length_c   1.000
_cell.angle_alpha   90.00
_cell.angle_beta   90.00
_cell.angle_gamma   90.00
#
_symmetry.space_group_name_H-M   'P 1'
#
loop_
_entity.id
_entity.type
_entity.pdbx_description
1 polymer ?
#
loop_
_entity_poly.entity_id
_entity_poly.type
_entity_poly.pdbx_seq_one_letter_code
_entity_poly.pdbx_strand_id
1 'polypeptide(L)'
;MKSKSLMALAIAAALSTASCATTDSTSESTTETTPPNIIFMIGDGMGFEYISAYRYAMSELGADALASTPFDDLLVGAATTYPDDDTWVTDSASSATALATGIKSYNGAIGIDANKHPQQTLMELARQNGWLTGAVSTSQVTHATPASFFTHHPSRNMYHQIADSMATPIA
;
A
#
# COMPACT_ATOMS: atom_id res chain seq x y z
N MET A 1 -11.24 10.90 68.90
CA MET A 1 -12.03 9.71 68.51
C MET A 1 -13.51 10.05 68.60
N LYS A 2 -14.30 9.70 67.55
CA LYS A 2 -15.75 9.89 67.36
C LYS A 2 -16.14 11.34 66.99
N SER A 3 -16.24 11.70 65.72
CA SER A 3 -17.28 11.40 64.70
C SER A 3 -18.49 12.35 64.75
N LYS A 4 -19.00 12.62 63.55
CA LYS A 4 -20.21 13.40 63.15
C LYS A 4 -19.94 14.85 62.76
N SER A 5 -19.93 15.10 61.45
CA SER A 5 -20.32 16.41 60.90
C SER A 5 -21.59 16.23 60.08
N LEU A 6 -22.56 17.09 60.38
CA LEU A 6 -23.94 17.09 59.91
C LEU A 6 -24.06 17.66 58.49
N MET A 7 -25.02 17.09 57.77
CA MET A 7 -25.61 17.62 56.54
C MET A 7 -26.56 18.78 56.88
N ALA A 8 -26.48 19.89 56.15
CA ALA A 8 -27.48 20.97 56.16
C ALA A 8 -27.81 21.38 54.71
N LEU A 9 -29.10 21.61 54.49
CA LEU A 9 -29.80 21.79 53.22
C LEU A 9 -30.41 23.21 53.14
N ALA A 10 -30.74 23.64 51.91
CA ALA A 10 -31.62 24.76 51.47
C ALA A 10 -30.87 26.05 51.05
N ILE A 11 -30.80 26.42 49.75
CA ILE A 11 -31.80 26.88 48.74
C ILE A 11 -32.18 28.37 48.90
N ALA A 12 -31.86 29.18 47.87
CA ALA A 12 -32.68 30.21 47.19
C ALA A 12 -31.74 31.22 46.46
N ALA A 13 -31.71 31.28 45.12
CA ALA A 13 -32.56 32.07 44.19
C ALA A 13 -31.71 33.23 43.56
N ALA A 14 -31.32 33.13 42.28
CA ALA A 14 -31.85 33.86 41.10
C ALA A 14 -31.50 35.38 41.12
N LEU A 15 -31.08 36.11 40.08
CA LEU A 15 -31.06 36.00 38.61
C LEU A 15 -30.30 37.25 38.08
N SER A 16 -29.43 37.20 37.07
CA SER A 16 -29.27 38.25 36.02
C SER A 16 -28.10 37.98 35.04
N THR A 17 -28.46 37.34 33.93
CA THR A 17 -28.11 37.66 32.52
C THR A 17 -26.77 38.32 32.17
N ALA A 18 -25.88 37.54 31.57
CA ALA A 18 -25.08 37.96 30.41
C ALA A 18 -24.80 36.72 29.54
N SER A 19 -25.77 36.38 28.68
CA SER A 19 -25.55 35.40 27.61
C SER A 19 -24.90 36.14 26.44
N CYS A 20 -23.58 36.03 26.34
CA CYS A 20 -22.87 36.24 25.09
C CYS A 20 -22.47 34.86 24.59
N ALA A 21 -23.43 34.15 23.98
CA ALA A 21 -23.10 32.97 23.20
C ALA A 21 -22.57 33.45 21.86
N THR A 22 -21.26 33.65 21.78
CA THR A 22 -20.54 33.73 20.51
C THR A 22 -20.75 32.40 19.81
N THR A 23 -21.71 32.37 18.89
CA THR A 23 -21.87 31.28 17.94
C THR A 23 -20.76 31.47 16.92
N ASP A 24 -19.57 31.00 17.29
CA ASP A 24 -18.44 30.91 16.38
C ASP A 24 -18.85 29.88 15.34
N SER A 25 -19.41 30.38 14.25
CA SER A 25 -19.71 29.61 13.07
C SER A 25 -18.37 29.36 12.39
N THR A 26 -17.59 28.45 12.97
CA THR A 26 -16.43 27.86 12.31
C THR A 26 -17.00 27.12 11.12
N SER A 27 -17.08 27.82 10.00
CA SER A 27 -17.26 27.24 8.69
C SER A 27 -16.05 26.34 8.51
N GLU A 28 -16.21 25.05 8.83
CA GLU A 28 -15.29 24.01 8.42
C GLU A 28 -15.24 24.09 6.90
N SER A 29 -14.22 24.79 6.41
CA SER A 29 -13.79 24.69 5.04
C SER A 29 -13.34 23.25 4.84
N THR A 30 -14.28 22.40 4.44
CA THR A 30 -13.97 21.10 3.84
C THR A 30 -13.16 21.42 2.60
N THR A 31 -11.84 21.43 2.77
CA THR A 31 -10.91 21.31 1.66
C THR A 31 -11.26 19.96 1.03
N GLU A 32 -11.98 20.02 -0.09
CA GLU A 32 -12.14 18.90 -1.02
C GLU A 32 -10.72 18.46 -1.41
N THR A 33 -10.14 17.56 -0.64
CA THR A 33 -8.83 17.00 -0.92
C THR A 33 -9.02 16.08 -2.11
N THR A 34 -8.59 16.54 -3.28
CA THR A 34 -8.56 15.67 -4.46
C THR A 34 -7.76 14.42 -4.09
N PRO A 35 -8.31 13.21 -4.27
CA PRO A 35 -7.61 11.98 -3.94
C PRO A 35 -6.25 11.94 -4.66
N PRO A 36 -5.16 11.53 -3.99
CA PRO A 36 -3.83 11.53 -4.58
C PRO A 36 -3.74 10.49 -5.70
N ASN A 37 -2.88 10.71 -6.68
CA ASN A 37 -2.53 9.67 -7.65
C ASN A 37 -1.39 8.81 -7.10
N ILE A 38 -1.49 7.49 -7.20
CA ILE A 38 -0.46 6.56 -6.75
C ILE A 38 0.21 5.93 -7.97
N ILE A 39 1.53 6.12 -8.10
CA ILE A 39 2.36 5.43 -9.08
C ILE A 39 3.24 4.45 -8.33
N PHE A 40 3.08 3.16 -8.62
CA PHE A 40 3.87 2.11 -7.99
C PHE A 40 4.85 1.49 -8.99
N MET A 41 6.15 1.71 -8.77
CA MET A 41 7.21 1.23 -9.65
C MET A 41 7.90 0.02 -9.05
N ILE A 42 7.97 -1.08 -9.82
CA ILE A 42 8.61 -2.33 -9.42
C ILE A 42 9.78 -2.61 -10.37
N GLY A 43 10.99 -2.62 -9.84
CA GLY A 43 12.17 -3.17 -10.51
C GLY A 43 12.27 -4.66 -10.22
N ASP A 44 11.82 -5.51 -11.16
CA ASP A 44 11.86 -6.98 -11.00
C ASP A 44 13.33 -7.45 -10.86
N GLY A 45 13.66 -8.08 -9.73
CA GLY A 45 15.03 -8.48 -9.39
C GLY A 45 15.97 -7.35 -8.97
N MET A 46 15.49 -6.11 -8.77
CA MET A 46 16.32 -4.95 -8.47
C MET A 46 16.65 -4.83 -6.96
N GLY A 47 17.56 -5.68 -6.47
CA GLY A 47 18.14 -5.54 -5.14
C GLY A 47 19.08 -4.33 -5.01
N PHE A 48 19.62 -4.12 -3.79
CA PHE A 48 20.51 -3.00 -3.47
C PHE A 48 21.79 -2.98 -4.32
N GLU A 49 22.24 -4.15 -4.73
CA GLU A 49 23.37 -4.35 -5.63
C GLU A 49 23.14 -3.72 -7.01
N TYR A 50 21.93 -3.77 -7.55
CA TYR A 50 21.60 -3.13 -8.83
C TYR A 50 21.54 -1.61 -8.71
N ILE A 51 21.04 -1.09 -7.59
CA ILE A 51 21.05 0.35 -7.29
C ILE A 51 22.49 0.87 -7.21
N SER A 52 23.37 0.10 -6.54
CA SER A 52 24.79 0.44 -6.41
C SER A 52 25.52 0.35 -7.76
N ALA A 53 25.28 -0.72 -8.52
CA ALA A 53 25.85 -0.91 -9.85
C ALA A 53 25.43 0.21 -10.82
N TYR A 54 24.16 0.62 -10.79
CA TYR A 54 23.66 1.75 -11.57
C TYR A 54 24.42 3.05 -11.22
N ARG A 55 24.60 3.34 -9.92
CA ARG A 55 25.37 4.52 -9.49
C ARG A 55 26.78 4.51 -10.04
N TYR A 56 27.47 3.37 -9.98
CA TYR A 56 28.83 3.25 -10.51
C TYR A 56 28.87 3.40 -12.03
N ALA A 57 27.91 2.84 -12.75
CA ALA A 57 27.81 3.00 -14.21
C ALA A 57 27.56 4.46 -14.63
N MET A 58 26.90 5.26 -13.77
CA MET A 58 26.67 6.68 -13.98
C MET A 58 27.81 7.58 -13.48
N SER A 59 28.80 7.01 -12.78
CA SER A 59 29.94 7.74 -12.22
C SER A 59 31.15 7.68 -13.14
N GLU A 60 31.99 8.72 -13.10
CA GLU A 60 33.25 8.75 -13.82
C GLU A 60 34.40 8.21 -12.95
N LEU A 61 35.25 7.35 -13.51
CA LEU A 61 36.42 6.85 -12.81
C LEU A 61 37.41 7.99 -12.53
N GLY A 62 37.78 8.15 -11.26
CA GLY A 62 38.69 9.21 -10.81
C GLY A 62 38.00 10.51 -10.41
N ALA A 63 36.66 10.57 -10.45
CA ALA A 63 35.91 11.69 -9.89
C ALA A 63 35.99 11.70 -8.35
N ASP A 64 35.96 12.91 -7.77
CA ASP A 64 35.99 13.12 -6.31
C ASP A 64 34.73 12.61 -5.59
N ALA A 65 33.63 12.44 -6.33
CA ALA A 65 32.36 11.94 -5.82
C ALA A 65 31.66 11.04 -6.84
N LEU A 66 30.83 10.13 -6.34
CA LEU A 66 29.94 9.31 -7.17
C LEU A 66 28.77 10.15 -7.69
N ALA A 67 28.19 9.69 -8.80
CA ALA A 67 26.98 10.29 -9.36
C ALA A 67 25.82 10.25 -8.35
N SER A 68 25.09 11.37 -8.27
CA SER A 68 23.82 11.43 -7.57
C SER A 68 22.75 10.68 -8.38
N THR A 69 21.93 9.90 -7.69
CA THR A 69 20.87 9.08 -8.29
C THR A 69 19.53 9.42 -7.67
N PRO A 70 18.40 9.25 -8.39
CA PRO A 70 17.08 9.44 -7.81
C PRO A 70 16.81 8.57 -6.57
N PHE A 71 17.52 7.44 -6.42
CA PHE A 71 17.39 6.56 -5.27
C PHE A 71 17.94 7.14 -3.97
N ASP A 72 18.81 8.17 -4.03
CA ASP A 72 19.32 8.83 -2.83
C ASP A 72 18.19 9.47 -2.01
N ASP A 73 17.21 10.07 -2.69
CA ASP A 73 16.07 10.72 -2.05
C ASP A 73 14.91 9.77 -1.75
N LEU A 74 14.80 8.66 -2.49
CA LEU A 74 13.66 7.74 -2.45
C LEU A 74 13.85 6.57 -1.49
N LEU A 75 15.08 6.25 -1.07
CA LEU A 75 15.34 5.10 -0.21
C LEU A 75 14.91 5.36 1.24
N VAL A 76 13.85 4.68 1.68
CA VAL A 76 13.31 4.82 3.05
C VAL A 76 13.56 3.62 3.96
N GLY A 77 13.92 2.46 3.41
CA GLY A 77 14.10 1.24 4.20
C GLY A 77 14.28 -0.03 3.37
N ALA A 78 14.18 -1.18 4.04
CA ALA A 78 14.28 -2.51 3.43
C ALA A 78 13.12 -3.40 3.89
N ALA A 79 12.76 -4.39 3.07
CA ALA A 79 11.70 -5.36 3.35
C ALA A 79 12.21 -6.80 3.16
N THR A 80 11.68 -7.74 3.94
CA THR A 80 11.97 -9.16 3.76
C THR A 80 11.01 -9.76 2.71
N THR A 81 11.54 -10.61 1.83
CA THR A 81 10.82 -11.06 0.63
C THR A 81 10.51 -12.55 0.59
N TYR A 82 10.86 -13.32 1.61
CA TYR A 82 10.64 -14.77 1.63
C TYR A 82 9.16 -15.15 1.36
N PRO A 83 8.89 -16.24 0.62
CA PRO A 83 7.54 -16.71 0.33
C PRO A 83 6.90 -17.41 1.54
N ASP A 84 5.61 -17.73 1.45
CA ASP A 84 4.90 -18.61 2.40
C ASP A 84 4.85 -20.05 1.86
N ASP A 85 6.04 -20.67 1.80
CA ASP A 85 6.24 -22.08 1.45
C ASP A 85 7.55 -22.61 2.07
N ASP A 86 7.96 -23.83 1.72
CA ASP A 86 9.16 -24.49 2.26
C ASP A 86 10.50 -23.96 1.68
N THR A 87 10.48 -22.81 0.99
CA THR A 87 11.67 -22.20 0.36
C THR A 87 12.04 -20.84 0.97
N TRP A 88 13.30 -20.44 0.79
CA TRP A 88 13.81 -19.16 1.32
C TRP A 88 13.75 -18.01 0.31
N VAL A 89 13.72 -18.34 -0.98
CA VAL A 89 13.85 -17.39 -2.08
C VAL A 89 12.54 -17.37 -2.84
N THR A 90 11.93 -16.19 -2.88
CA THR A 90 10.67 -15.96 -3.59
C THR A 90 10.87 -15.92 -5.10
N ASP A 91 9.80 -16.15 -5.84
CA ASP A 91 9.69 -15.82 -7.25
C ASP A 91 8.88 -14.52 -7.47
N SER A 92 8.84 -14.01 -8.70
CA SER A 92 8.08 -12.80 -9.03
C SER A 92 6.58 -12.92 -8.71
N ALA A 93 6.01 -14.13 -8.68
CA ALA A 93 4.57 -14.33 -8.45
C ALA A 93 4.21 -14.18 -6.98
N SER A 94 4.92 -14.89 -6.08
CA SER A 94 4.72 -14.78 -4.64
C SER A 94 4.99 -13.35 -4.14
N SER A 95 6.10 -12.75 -4.56
CA SER A 95 6.44 -11.37 -4.18
C SER A 95 5.44 -10.35 -4.72
N ALA A 96 5.03 -10.42 -5.98
CA ALA A 96 4.03 -9.51 -6.52
C ALA A 96 2.66 -9.72 -5.85
N THR A 97 2.29 -10.94 -5.48
CA THR A 97 1.07 -11.21 -4.70
C THR A 97 1.14 -10.54 -3.33
N ALA A 98 2.28 -10.63 -2.64
CA ALA A 98 2.47 -9.96 -1.36
C ALA A 98 2.39 -8.43 -1.49
N LEU A 99 2.99 -7.85 -2.54
CA LEU A 99 2.91 -6.42 -2.82
C LEU A 99 1.50 -5.96 -3.22
N ALA A 100 0.76 -6.79 -3.97
CA ALA A 100 -0.57 -6.47 -4.46
C ALA A 100 -1.64 -6.60 -3.37
N THR A 101 -1.50 -7.56 -2.45
CA THR A 101 -2.58 -7.94 -1.51
C THR A 101 -2.23 -7.68 -0.04
N GLY A 102 -0.95 -7.47 0.27
CA GLY A 102 -0.45 -7.42 1.65
C GLY A 102 -0.31 -8.80 2.31
N ILE A 103 -0.62 -9.89 1.61
CA ILE A 103 -0.61 -11.27 2.13
C ILE A 103 0.46 -12.09 1.42
N LYS A 104 1.33 -12.76 2.19
CA LYS A 104 2.33 -13.68 1.63
C LYS A 104 1.66 -14.93 1.03
N SER A 105 2.33 -15.52 0.05
CA SER A 105 1.85 -16.73 -0.63
C SER A 105 3.02 -17.61 -1.10
N TYR A 106 2.72 -18.78 -1.63
CA TYR A 106 3.71 -19.73 -2.15
C TYR A 106 4.24 -19.31 -3.54
N ASN A 107 5.41 -19.81 -3.91
CA ASN A 107 6.03 -19.53 -5.20
C ASN A 107 5.16 -19.96 -6.39
N GLY A 108 4.96 -19.06 -7.33
CA GLY A 108 4.09 -19.25 -8.49
C GLY A 108 2.63 -18.87 -8.26
N ALA A 109 2.19 -18.51 -7.05
CA ALA A 109 0.84 -18.05 -6.77
C ALA A 109 0.59 -16.63 -7.32
N ILE A 110 -0.56 -16.42 -7.97
CA ILE A 110 -0.99 -15.12 -8.52
C ILE A 110 -2.24 -14.67 -7.74
N GLY A 111 -2.13 -13.62 -6.93
CA GLY A 111 -3.27 -12.98 -6.26
C GLY A 111 -4.04 -13.85 -5.24
N ILE A 112 -3.46 -14.94 -4.75
CA ILE A 112 -4.09 -15.87 -3.80
C ILE A 112 -3.19 -16.08 -2.58
N ASP A 113 -3.78 -16.45 -1.43
CA ASP A 113 -3.03 -16.85 -0.24
C ASP A 113 -2.43 -18.27 -0.35
N ALA A 114 -1.67 -18.70 0.66
CA ALA A 114 -1.09 -20.03 0.69
C ALA A 114 -2.13 -21.17 0.73
N ASN A 115 -3.36 -20.87 1.17
CA ASN A 115 -4.50 -21.78 1.18
C ASN A 115 -5.30 -21.76 -0.14
N LYS A 116 -4.82 -21.04 -1.15
CA LYS A 116 -5.40 -20.88 -2.49
C LYS A 116 -6.72 -20.09 -2.52
N HIS A 117 -6.96 -19.24 -1.54
CA HIS A 117 -8.09 -18.31 -1.56
C HIS A 117 -7.69 -17.00 -2.26
N PRO A 118 -8.49 -16.51 -3.23
CA PRO A 118 -8.33 -15.17 -3.78
C PRO A 118 -8.25 -14.10 -2.70
N GLN A 119 -7.25 -13.23 -2.80
CA GLN A 119 -7.07 -12.09 -1.91
C GLN A 119 -7.33 -10.81 -2.69
N GLN A 120 -8.04 -9.87 -2.08
CA GLN A 120 -8.27 -8.57 -2.71
C GLN A 120 -6.94 -7.87 -3.00
N THR A 121 -6.76 -7.47 -4.26
CA THR A 121 -5.60 -6.71 -4.70
C THR A 121 -5.80 -5.20 -4.50
N LEU A 122 -4.69 -4.47 -4.49
CA LEU A 122 -4.66 -3.01 -4.45
C LEU A 122 -5.45 -2.40 -5.63
N MET A 123 -5.40 -3.03 -6.81
CA MET A 123 -6.13 -2.53 -7.99
C MET A 123 -7.63 -2.76 -7.87
N GLU A 124 -8.05 -3.91 -7.33
CA GLU A 124 -9.47 -4.15 -7.05
C GLU A 124 -10.00 -3.20 -5.99
N LEU A 125 -9.23 -2.99 -4.91
CA LEU A 125 -9.58 -2.03 -3.87
C LEU A 125 -9.69 -0.61 -4.44
N ALA A 126 -8.73 -0.17 -5.25
CA ALA A 126 -8.75 1.14 -5.90
C ALA A 126 -10.00 1.29 -6.81
N ARG A 127 -10.29 0.28 -7.64
CA ARG A 127 -11.47 0.28 -8.51
C ARG A 127 -12.78 0.32 -7.73
N GLN A 128 -12.90 -0.42 -6.63
CA GLN A 128 -14.06 -0.38 -5.73
C GLN A 128 -14.28 1.01 -5.13
N ASN A 129 -13.21 1.79 -4.94
CA ASN A 129 -13.27 3.17 -4.48
C ASN A 129 -13.47 4.20 -5.61
N GLY A 130 -13.72 3.75 -6.85
CA GLY A 130 -13.96 4.61 -8.01
C GLY A 130 -12.69 5.17 -8.68
N TRP A 131 -11.52 4.60 -8.38
CA TRP A 131 -10.26 5.05 -8.98
C TRP A 131 -10.02 4.35 -10.31
N LEU A 132 -9.35 5.05 -11.23
CA LEU A 132 -8.81 4.43 -12.44
C LEU A 132 -7.57 3.61 -12.06
N THR A 133 -7.46 2.42 -12.65
CA THR A 133 -6.34 1.51 -12.42
C THR A 133 -5.70 1.10 -13.74
N GLY A 134 -4.42 0.76 -13.69
CA GLY A 134 -3.66 0.34 -14.87
C GLY A 134 -2.28 -0.16 -14.51
N ALA A 135 -1.69 -0.93 -15.42
CA ALA A 135 -0.32 -1.39 -15.32
C ALA A 135 0.42 -1.19 -16.64
N VAL A 136 1.71 -0.91 -16.52
CA VAL A 136 2.67 -0.83 -17.62
C VAL A 136 3.80 -1.79 -17.29
N SER A 137 4.18 -2.63 -18.25
CA SER A 137 5.29 -3.56 -18.09
C SER A 137 6.12 -3.61 -19.36
N THR A 138 7.43 -3.80 -19.19
CA THR A 138 8.35 -4.17 -20.27
C THR A 138 8.30 -5.67 -20.59
N SER A 139 7.69 -6.47 -19.71
CA SER A 139 7.44 -7.90 -19.90
C SER A 139 6.07 -8.14 -20.56
N GLN A 140 5.73 -9.41 -20.78
CA GLN A 140 4.38 -9.77 -21.20
C GLN A 140 3.35 -9.32 -20.13
N VAL A 141 2.20 -8.80 -20.56
CA VAL A 141 1.15 -8.36 -19.63
C VAL A 141 0.63 -9.50 -18.74
N THR A 142 0.74 -10.74 -19.20
CA THR A 142 0.39 -11.97 -18.46
C THR A 142 1.53 -12.50 -17.58
N HIS A 143 2.69 -11.83 -17.55
CA HIS A 143 3.78 -12.21 -16.65
C HIS A 143 3.35 -12.03 -15.19
N ALA A 144 4.01 -12.74 -14.28
CA ALA A 144 3.63 -12.83 -12.88
C ALA A 144 3.42 -11.45 -12.21
N THR A 145 4.36 -10.52 -12.42
CA THR A 145 4.36 -9.20 -11.77
C THR A 145 3.10 -8.39 -12.08
N PRO A 146 2.75 -8.09 -13.35
CA PRO A 146 1.46 -7.46 -13.65
C PRO A 146 0.26 -8.35 -13.31
N ALA A 147 0.33 -9.67 -13.53
CA ALA A 147 -0.81 -10.56 -13.31
C ALA A 147 -1.30 -10.60 -11.85
N SER A 148 -0.39 -10.58 -10.88
CA SER A 148 -0.73 -10.62 -9.44
C SER A 148 -1.49 -9.40 -8.94
N PHE A 149 -1.49 -8.28 -9.69
CA PHE A 149 -2.26 -7.09 -9.33
C PHE A 149 -3.69 -7.09 -9.88
N PHE A 150 -4.02 -7.96 -10.84
CA PHE A 150 -5.31 -7.90 -11.56
C PHE A 150 -6.06 -9.23 -11.62
N THR A 151 -5.42 -10.34 -11.27
CA THR A 151 -5.99 -11.69 -11.46
C THR A 151 -5.65 -12.61 -10.30
N HIS A 152 -6.36 -13.74 -10.22
CA HIS A 152 -6.17 -14.76 -9.19
C HIS A 152 -6.03 -16.13 -9.83
N HIS A 153 -4.84 -16.74 -9.74
CA HIS A 153 -4.56 -18.06 -10.32
C HIS A 153 -3.59 -18.87 -9.46
N PRO A 154 -3.77 -20.21 -9.37
CA PRO A 154 -2.90 -21.08 -8.57
C PRO A 154 -1.48 -21.23 -9.12
N SER A 155 -1.24 -20.83 -10.37
CA SER A 155 0.07 -20.89 -11.00
C SER A 155 0.28 -19.76 -12.01
N ARG A 156 1.45 -19.13 -11.96
CA ARG A 156 1.96 -18.14 -12.92
C ARG A 156 2.10 -18.65 -14.34
N ASN A 157 2.09 -19.97 -14.54
CA ASN A 157 2.20 -20.59 -15.86
C ASN A 157 0.85 -20.70 -16.58
N MET A 158 -0.25 -20.30 -15.95
CA MET A 158 -1.60 -20.30 -16.52
C MET A 158 -1.82 -19.10 -17.46
N TYR A 159 -0.90 -18.86 -18.39
CA TYR A 159 -0.86 -17.67 -19.23
C TYR A 159 -2.17 -17.40 -19.98
N HIS A 160 -2.82 -18.46 -20.50
CA HIS A 160 -4.10 -18.34 -21.20
C HIS A 160 -5.22 -17.91 -20.25
N GLN A 161 -5.34 -18.54 -19.09
CA GLN A 161 -6.37 -18.20 -18.11
C GLN A 161 -6.17 -16.83 -17.49
N ILE A 162 -4.90 -16.42 -17.30
CA ILE A 162 -4.52 -15.07 -16.89
C ILE A 162 -4.96 -14.07 -17.96
N ALA A 163 -4.67 -14.33 -19.23
CA ALA A 163 -5.11 -13.46 -20.34
C ALA A 163 -6.64 -13.33 -20.39
N ASP A 164 -7.37 -14.44 -20.27
CA ASP A 164 -8.83 -14.45 -20.27
C ASP A 164 -9.38 -13.63 -19.08
N SER A 165 -8.76 -13.75 -17.90
CA SER A 165 -9.14 -12.99 -16.71
C SER A 165 -8.89 -11.49 -16.88
N MET A 166 -7.77 -11.10 -17.50
CA MET A 166 -7.46 -9.70 -17.79
C MET A 166 -8.41 -9.07 -18.83
N ALA A 167 -8.87 -9.86 -19.80
CA ALA A 167 -9.79 -9.42 -20.83
C ALA A 167 -11.26 -9.39 -20.36
N THR A 168 -11.59 -10.12 -19.30
CA THR A 168 -12.95 -10.19 -18.76
C THR A 168 -13.26 -8.93 -17.97
N PRO A 169 -14.28 -8.15 -18.36
CA PRO A 169 -14.73 -7.01 -17.57
C PRO A 169 -15.19 -7.52 -16.20
N ILE A 170 -14.55 -7.04 -15.15
CA ILE A 170 -14.99 -7.35 -13.79
C ILE A 170 -16.24 -6.51 -13.54
N ALA A 171 -17.39 -7.18 -13.37
CA ALA A 171 -18.68 -6.56 -13.08
C ALA A 171 -18.63 -5.62 -11.85
#